data_AF-A0A3D5AHD8-F1
#
_entry.id   AF-A0A3D5AHD8-F1
#
_cell.length_a   1.000
_cell.length_b   1.000
_cell.length_c   1.000
_cell.angle_alpha   90.00
_cell.angle_beta   90.00
_cell.angle_gamma   90.00
#
_symmetry.space_group_name_H-M   'P 1'
#
loop_
_entity.id
_entity.type
_entity.pdbx_description
1 polymer ?
#
loop_
_entity_poly.entity_id
_entity_poly.type
_entity_poly.pdbx_seq_one_letter_code
_entity_poly.pdbx_strand_id
1 'polypeptide(L)'
;MTNASEPAVRTSIDGPAPKGIRRHGPNGRPGASARLLALLFLGPALFMLLVLVAYPIVHTVWLSLHNADGSRFVGIENYLSMFTAPETRRAILNNAIWVVVAPSAVTAVGLVCAVLTEKVKLGTAFKTVLFMPMAISFLAAGVTFRLVYDENPDRGVLNAVMVGAHDAFAEPSLYHGVTPRTDAPLSQVDGAIVTTSPIVAGTPALIPLLGLPADRIPSIARPAALPQNTSGITGVVWLDFTRGGGGKAGTPDPTESGLPDMVVQALRDGKVVATTTTDGSGRFAFPDLPSGEYQIRLDAANFTEPFAGATWL
;
A
#
# COMPACT_ATOMS: atom_id res chain seq x y z
N MET A 1 -45.66 -93.48 -16.18
CA MET A 1 -45.19 -94.39 -17.24
C MET A 1 -44.57 -93.53 -18.32
N THR A 2 -43.27 -93.28 -18.25
CA THR A 2 -42.23 -93.95 -19.05
C THR A 2 -42.39 -93.71 -20.55
N ASN A 3 -41.61 -92.78 -21.09
CA ASN A 3 -40.91 -92.92 -22.38
C ASN A 3 -39.89 -91.78 -22.47
N ALA A 4 -38.62 -92.05 -22.16
CA ALA A 4 -37.61 -92.47 -23.13
C ALA A 4 -37.32 -91.33 -24.12
N SER A 5 -36.52 -90.34 -23.72
CA SER A 5 -35.06 -90.29 -23.95
C SER A 5 -34.70 -90.32 -25.44
N GLU A 6 -34.85 -89.17 -26.08
CA GLU A 6 -34.31 -88.85 -27.41
C GLU A 6 -32.84 -88.41 -27.24
N PRO A 7 -31.90 -88.86 -28.10
CA PRO A 7 -30.47 -88.63 -27.87
C PRO A 7 -30.10 -87.17 -28.17
N ALA A 8 -29.53 -86.51 -27.17
CA ALA A 8 -28.84 -85.24 -27.36
C ALA A 8 -27.64 -85.45 -28.31
N VAL A 9 -27.78 -85.00 -29.55
CA VAL A 9 -26.67 -84.85 -30.49
C VAL A 9 -25.70 -83.85 -29.90
N ARG A 10 -24.66 -84.35 -29.23
CA ARG A 10 -23.46 -83.58 -28.90
C ARG A 10 -22.72 -83.33 -30.21
N THR A 11 -22.95 -82.19 -30.83
CA THR A 11 -22.01 -81.65 -31.81
C THR A 11 -20.71 -81.35 -31.08
N SER A 12 -19.75 -82.26 -31.19
CA SER A 12 -18.36 -82.05 -30.81
C SER A 12 -17.82 -80.90 -31.65
N ILE A 13 -17.76 -79.71 -31.07
CA ILE A 13 -17.06 -78.57 -31.65
C ILE A 13 -15.56 -78.76 -31.38
N ASP A 14 -14.99 -79.87 -31.87
CA ASP A 14 -13.54 -80.05 -31.98
C ASP A 14 -13.05 -79.27 -33.21
N GLY A 15 -13.16 -77.95 -33.11
CA GLY A 15 -12.42 -77.04 -33.98
C GLY A 15 -10.94 -77.05 -33.54
N PRO A 16 -9.97 -77.00 -34.47
CA PRO A 16 -8.57 -76.98 -34.10
C PRO A 16 -8.30 -75.76 -33.20
N ALA A 17 -7.66 -76.01 -32.05
CA ALA A 17 -7.27 -74.99 -31.08
C ALA A 17 -6.63 -73.79 -31.81
N PRO A 18 -6.99 -72.53 -31.47
CA PRO A 18 -6.40 -71.37 -32.11
C PRO A 18 -4.88 -71.42 -31.90
N LYS A 19 -4.13 -71.58 -32.99
CA LYS A 19 -2.67 -71.51 -32.98
C LYS A 19 -2.30 -70.21 -32.30
N GLY A 20 -1.68 -70.32 -31.12
CA GLY A 20 -1.29 -69.17 -30.31
C GLY A 20 -0.59 -68.14 -31.17
N ILE A 21 -1.17 -66.95 -31.27
CA ILE A 21 -0.51 -65.79 -31.87
C ILE A 21 0.73 -65.55 -31.01
N ARG A 22 1.88 -66.02 -31.49
CA ARG A 22 3.17 -65.63 -30.94
C ARG A 22 3.27 -64.12 -31.10
N ARG A 23 2.91 -63.38 -30.04
CA ARG A 23 3.22 -61.96 -29.93
C ARG A 23 4.74 -61.86 -29.95
N HIS A 24 5.30 -61.64 -31.14
CA HIS A 24 6.65 -61.12 -31.29
C HIS A 24 6.64 -59.75 -30.64
N GLY A 25 6.96 -59.68 -29.34
CA GLY A 25 7.35 -58.42 -28.74
C GLY A 25 8.56 -57.91 -29.52
N PRO A 26 8.59 -56.64 -29.96
CA PRO A 26 9.73 -56.09 -30.67
C PRO A 26 10.87 -55.88 -29.66
N ASN A 27 11.53 -56.97 -29.27
CA ASN A 27 12.71 -56.94 -28.42
C ASN A 27 13.98 -57.02 -29.28
N GLY A 28 13.98 -56.27 -30.39
CA GLY A 28 15.12 -56.08 -31.26
C GLY A 28 15.57 -54.63 -31.14
N ARG A 29 16.86 -54.40 -30.84
CA ARG A 29 17.46 -53.07 -30.91
C ARG A 29 17.07 -52.42 -32.26
N PRO A 30 16.59 -51.16 -32.28
CA PRO A 30 16.14 -50.54 -33.52
C PRO A 30 17.26 -50.63 -34.55
N GLY A 31 16.95 -51.19 -35.72
CA GLY A 31 17.90 -51.36 -36.81
C GLY A 31 18.48 -50.01 -37.23
N ALA A 32 19.65 -50.03 -37.87
CA ALA A 32 20.38 -48.80 -38.24
C ALA A 32 19.51 -47.79 -39.03
N SER A 33 18.56 -48.27 -39.86
CA SER A 33 17.65 -47.40 -40.62
C SER A 33 16.60 -46.71 -39.74
N ALA A 34 16.09 -47.37 -38.69
CA ALA A 34 15.12 -46.77 -37.77
C ALA A 34 15.77 -45.67 -36.92
N ARG A 35 17.04 -45.85 -36.54
CA ARG A 35 17.82 -44.82 -35.83
C ARG A 35 18.14 -43.64 -36.74
N LEU A 36 18.50 -43.91 -38.00
CA LEU A 36 18.76 -42.86 -39.00
C LEU A 36 17.50 -42.05 -39.29
N LEU A 37 16.34 -42.69 -39.41
CA LEU A 37 15.06 -42.01 -39.60
C LEU A 37 14.71 -41.16 -38.36
N ALA A 38 14.86 -41.69 -37.16
CA ALA A 38 14.66 -40.92 -35.93
C ALA A 38 15.61 -39.71 -35.85
N LEU A 39 16.89 -39.85 -36.23
CA LEU A 39 17.84 -38.74 -36.29
C LEU A 39 17.48 -37.71 -37.36
N LEU A 40 16.92 -38.12 -38.49
CA LEU A 40 16.48 -37.20 -39.55
C LEU A 40 15.29 -36.36 -39.09
N PHE A 41 14.33 -36.95 -38.36
CA PHE A 41 13.18 -36.24 -37.81
C PHE A 41 13.52 -35.40 -36.57
N LEU A 42 14.44 -35.87 -35.72
CA LEU A 42 14.86 -35.16 -34.50
C LEU A 42 15.97 -34.13 -34.77
N GLY A 43 16.70 -34.29 -35.87
CA GLY A 43 17.87 -33.49 -36.24
C GLY A 43 17.60 -31.99 -36.28
N PRO A 44 16.53 -31.50 -36.96
CA PRO A 44 16.22 -30.07 -37.00
C PRO A 44 15.91 -29.48 -35.62
N ALA A 45 15.13 -30.19 -34.80
CA ALA A 45 14.80 -29.75 -33.45
C ALA A 45 16.05 -29.73 -32.55
N LEU A 46 16.89 -30.77 -32.63
CA LEU A 46 18.15 -30.86 -31.87
C LEU A 46 19.14 -29.78 -32.32
N PHE A 47 19.23 -29.52 -33.63
CA PHE A 47 20.06 -28.45 -34.17
C PHE A 47 19.62 -27.09 -33.64
N MET A 48 18.32 -26.76 -33.69
CA MET A 48 17.82 -25.51 -33.11
C MET A 48 18.08 -25.43 -31.61
N LEU A 49 17.91 -26.52 -30.85
CA LEU A 49 18.20 -26.55 -29.42
C LEU A 49 19.69 -26.29 -29.14
N LEU A 50 20.59 -26.92 -29.90
CA LEU A 50 22.03 -26.73 -29.75
C LEU A 50 22.46 -25.31 -30.08
N VAL A 51 21.95 -24.72 -31.16
CA VAL A 51 22.35 -23.38 -31.60
C VAL A 51 21.70 -22.30 -30.74
N LEU A 52 20.42 -22.43 -30.39
CA LEU A 52 19.66 -21.38 -29.70
C LEU A 52 19.81 -21.42 -28.18
N VAL A 53 20.05 -22.61 -27.59
CA VAL A 53 20.12 -22.78 -26.13
C VAL A 53 21.52 -23.20 -25.70
N ALA A 54 22.06 -24.30 -26.25
CA ALA A 54 23.32 -24.85 -25.75
C ALA A 54 24.52 -23.93 -26.06
N TYR A 55 24.60 -23.38 -27.28
CA TYR A 55 25.70 -22.48 -27.67
C TYR A 55 25.76 -21.22 -26.80
N PRO A 56 24.66 -20.45 -26.57
CA PRO A 56 24.70 -19.31 -25.66
C PRO A 56 25.06 -19.68 -24.22
N ILE A 57 24.66 -20.85 -23.72
CA ILE A 57 25.05 -21.31 -22.38
C ILE A 57 26.56 -21.57 -22.31
N VAL A 58 27.11 -22.33 -23.25
CA VAL A 58 28.55 -22.62 -23.26
C VAL A 58 29.35 -21.33 -23.46
N HIS A 59 28.86 -20.43 -24.32
CA HIS A 59 29.49 -19.14 -24.57
C HIS A 59 29.45 -18.21 -23.35
N THR A 60 28.35 -18.18 -22.59
CA THR A 60 28.27 -17.38 -21.35
C THR A 60 29.16 -17.93 -20.24
N VAL A 61 29.30 -19.26 -20.12
CA VAL A 61 30.29 -19.88 -19.22
C VAL A 61 31.72 -19.58 -19.66
N TRP A 62 32.00 -19.57 -20.96
CA TRP A 62 33.30 -19.16 -21.46
C TRP A 62 33.59 -17.69 -21.14
N LEU A 63 32.61 -16.81 -21.36
CA LEU A 63 32.72 -15.37 -21.10
C LEU A 63 32.86 -15.05 -19.62
N SER A 64 32.19 -15.79 -18.72
CA SER A 64 32.29 -15.57 -17.27
C SER A 64 33.68 -15.86 -16.69
N LEU A 65 34.50 -16.65 -17.40
CA LEU A 65 35.90 -16.92 -17.07
C LEU A 65 36.87 -15.86 -17.62
N HIS A 66 36.37 -14.87 -18.36
CA HIS A 66 37.15 -13.76 -18.90
C HIS A 66 36.84 -12.45 -18.13
N ASN A 67 37.71 -11.46 -18.26
CA ASN A 67 37.49 -10.11 -17.75
C ASN A 67 36.26 -9.44 -18.41
N ALA A 68 35.84 -8.28 -17.89
CA ALA A 68 34.61 -7.58 -18.30
C ALA A 68 34.52 -7.27 -19.81
N ASP A 69 35.65 -7.09 -20.48
CA ASP A 69 35.78 -6.85 -21.92
C ASP A 69 36.04 -8.12 -22.74
N GLY A 70 36.13 -9.30 -22.10
CA GLY A 70 36.30 -10.59 -22.77
C GLY A 70 37.69 -10.86 -23.36
N SER A 71 38.66 -9.97 -23.15
CA SER A 71 39.98 -9.99 -23.78
C SER A 71 41.01 -10.89 -23.06
N ARG A 72 40.84 -11.11 -21.75
CA ARG A 72 41.80 -11.83 -20.89
C ARG A 72 41.08 -12.89 -20.07
N PHE A 73 41.59 -14.11 -20.09
CA PHE A 73 41.14 -15.19 -19.22
C PHE A 73 41.55 -14.90 -17.76
N VAL A 74 40.58 -14.82 -16.86
CA VAL A 74 40.75 -14.56 -15.41
C VAL A 74 40.34 -15.76 -14.55
N GLY A 75 39.89 -16.86 -15.15
CA GLY A 75 39.49 -18.06 -14.44
C GLY A 75 38.29 -17.79 -13.51
N ILE A 76 38.41 -18.17 -12.23
CA ILE A 76 37.30 -18.09 -11.26
C ILE A 76 37.24 -16.78 -10.45
N GLU A 77 38.11 -15.81 -10.76
CA GLU A 77 38.24 -14.56 -10.00
C GLU A 77 36.92 -13.78 -9.93
N ASN A 78 36.17 -13.72 -11.04
CA ASN A 78 34.83 -13.11 -11.10
C ASN A 78 33.82 -13.76 -10.15
N TYR A 79 33.91 -15.07 -9.95
CA TYR A 79 33.01 -15.78 -9.03
C TYR A 79 33.38 -15.45 -7.58
N LEU A 80 34.67 -15.45 -7.25
CA LEU A 80 35.13 -15.14 -5.89
C LEU A 80 34.75 -13.71 -5.49
N SER A 81 34.91 -12.72 -6.37
CA SER A 81 34.49 -11.34 -6.12
C SER A 81 32.98 -11.23 -5.96
N MET A 82 32.20 -11.92 -6.80
CA MET A 82 30.73 -11.96 -6.70
C MET A 82 30.24 -12.54 -5.36
N PHE A 83 30.84 -13.63 -4.87
CA PHE A 83 30.41 -14.28 -3.62
C PHE A 83 30.91 -13.58 -2.35
N THR A 84 31.96 -12.77 -2.44
CA THR A 84 32.49 -11.98 -1.32
C THR A 84 31.85 -10.59 -1.21
N ALA A 85 31.26 -10.08 -2.29
CA ALA A 85 30.55 -8.80 -2.29
C ALA A 85 29.32 -8.82 -1.35
N PRO A 86 29.24 -7.90 -0.37
CA PRO A 86 28.14 -7.87 0.61
C PRO A 86 26.75 -7.75 -0.01
N GLU A 87 26.61 -6.90 -1.04
CA GLU A 87 25.32 -6.67 -1.70
C GLU A 87 24.88 -7.88 -2.51
N THR A 88 25.80 -8.56 -3.19
CA THR A 88 25.48 -9.77 -3.95
C THR A 88 25.10 -10.92 -3.02
N ARG A 89 25.78 -11.07 -1.89
CA ARG A 89 25.40 -12.08 -0.89
C ARG A 89 23.99 -11.82 -0.34
N ARG A 90 23.63 -10.56 -0.05
CA ARG A 90 22.27 -10.19 0.35
C ARG A 90 21.26 -10.50 -0.75
N ALA A 91 21.55 -10.14 -2.00
CA ALA A 91 20.68 -10.43 -3.14
C ALA A 91 20.46 -11.94 -3.34
N ILE A 92 21.51 -12.76 -3.23
CA ILE A 92 21.42 -14.22 -3.32
C ILE A 92 20.58 -14.78 -2.18
N LEU A 93 20.81 -14.35 -0.93
CA LEU A 93 20.04 -14.81 0.22
C LEU A 93 18.57 -14.42 0.12
N ASN A 94 18.26 -13.18 -0.29
CA ASN A 94 16.89 -12.74 -0.49
C ASN A 94 16.19 -13.56 -1.58
N ASN A 95 16.85 -13.81 -2.72
CA ASN A 95 16.30 -14.66 -3.77
C ASN A 95 16.11 -16.12 -3.31
N ALA A 96 17.05 -16.67 -2.55
CA ALA A 96 16.93 -18.02 -2.00
C ALA A 96 15.73 -18.13 -1.04
N ILE A 97 15.51 -17.11 -0.19
CA ILE A 97 14.32 -17.01 0.67
C ILE A 97 13.07 -16.98 -0.20
N TRP A 98 13.01 -16.14 -1.24
CA TRP A 98 11.85 -16.06 -2.14
C TRP A 98 11.55 -17.38 -2.87
N VAL A 99 12.57 -18.07 -3.37
CA VAL A 99 12.43 -19.35 -4.09
C VAL A 99 11.85 -20.45 -3.20
N VAL A 100 12.12 -20.42 -1.89
CA VAL A 100 11.58 -21.41 -0.95
C VAL A 100 10.23 -20.94 -0.41
N VAL A 101 10.17 -19.73 0.15
CA VAL A 101 9.01 -19.25 0.91
C VAL A 101 7.80 -19.04 0.00
N ALA A 102 7.94 -18.40 -1.15
CA ALA A 102 6.78 -18.05 -1.97
C ALA A 102 6.10 -19.28 -2.58
N PRO A 103 6.79 -20.23 -3.25
CA PRO A 103 6.15 -21.45 -3.73
C PRO A 103 5.55 -22.30 -2.60
N SER A 104 6.23 -22.41 -1.45
CA SER A 104 5.70 -23.15 -0.30
C SER A 104 4.41 -22.51 0.25
N ALA A 105 4.41 -21.19 0.46
CA ALA A 105 3.25 -20.46 0.97
C ALA A 105 2.07 -20.51 -0.01
N VAL A 106 2.30 -20.23 -1.30
CA VAL A 106 1.25 -20.27 -2.32
C VAL A 106 0.69 -21.68 -2.49
N THR A 107 1.53 -22.71 -2.46
CA THR A 107 1.07 -24.12 -2.54
C THR A 107 0.26 -24.51 -1.32
N ALA A 108 0.69 -24.13 -0.11
CA ALA A 108 -0.04 -24.40 1.12
C ALA A 108 -1.42 -23.74 1.12
N VAL A 109 -1.48 -22.45 0.79
CA VAL A 109 -2.75 -21.70 0.68
C VAL A 109 -3.63 -22.29 -0.43
N GLY A 110 -3.04 -22.60 -1.59
CA GLY A 110 -3.74 -23.22 -2.72
C GLY A 110 -4.36 -24.56 -2.36
N LEU A 111 -3.66 -25.41 -1.59
CA LEU A 111 -4.18 -26.69 -1.12
C LEU A 111 -5.33 -26.50 -0.13
N VAL A 112 -5.21 -25.56 0.81
CA VAL A 112 -6.29 -25.21 1.74
C VAL A 112 -7.53 -24.75 0.96
N CYS A 113 -7.36 -23.83 0.01
CA CYS A 113 -8.45 -23.38 -0.85
C CYS A 113 -9.05 -24.53 -1.68
N ALA A 114 -8.24 -25.43 -2.23
CA ALA A 114 -8.71 -26.58 -3.01
C ALA A 114 -9.62 -27.49 -2.17
N VAL A 115 -9.21 -27.85 -0.95
CA VAL A 115 -10.00 -28.68 -0.03
C VAL A 115 -11.28 -27.99 0.43
N LEU A 116 -11.20 -26.68 0.74
CA LEU A 116 -12.39 -25.91 1.14
C LEU A 116 -13.41 -25.83 0.00
N THR A 117 -12.95 -25.70 -1.24
CA THR A 117 -13.82 -25.58 -2.41
C THR A 117 -14.67 -26.83 -2.65
N GLU A 118 -14.16 -28.02 -2.34
CA GLU A 118 -14.94 -29.26 -2.43
C GLU A 118 -16.16 -29.29 -1.50
N LYS A 119 -16.13 -28.51 -0.40
CA LYS A 119 -17.23 -28.46 0.57
C LYS A 119 -18.30 -27.41 0.24
N VAL A 120 -18.10 -26.59 -0.78
CA VAL A 120 -18.99 -25.47 -1.12
C VAL A 120 -19.94 -25.82 -2.26
N LYS A 121 -21.24 -25.56 -2.09
CA LYS A 121 -22.29 -25.84 -3.09
C LYS A 121 -22.08 -25.13 -4.44
N LEU A 122 -21.46 -23.94 -4.42
CA LEU A 122 -21.07 -23.17 -5.62
C LEU A 122 -19.58 -23.35 -5.98
N GLY A 123 -19.01 -24.54 -5.75
CA GLY A 123 -17.58 -24.81 -6.00
C GLY A 123 -17.09 -24.43 -7.41
N THR A 124 -17.93 -24.53 -8.44
CA THR A 124 -17.59 -24.11 -9.81
C THR A 124 -17.35 -22.60 -9.92
N ALA A 125 -18.21 -21.77 -9.34
CA ALA A 125 -18.05 -20.31 -9.37
C ALA A 125 -16.80 -19.88 -8.60
N PHE A 126 -16.53 -20.51 -7.44
CA PHE A 126 -15.33 -20.24 -6.66
C PHE A 126 -14.05 -20.59 -7.42
N LYS A 127 -14.01 -21.76 -8.11
CA LYS A 127 -12.88 -22.13 -8.99
C LYS A 127 -12.66 -21.09 -10.08
N THR A 128 -13.72 -20.62 -10.72
CA THR A 128 -13.60 -19.59 -11.77
C THR A 128 -12.95 -18.32 -11.24
N VAL A 129 -13.36 -17.81 -10.07
CA VAL A 129 -12.75 -16.62 -9.45
C VAL A 129 -11.29 -16.87 -9.06
N LEU A 130 -10.97 -18.04 -8.50
CA LEU A 130 -9.61 -18.39 -8.09
C LEU A 130 -8.66 -18.51 -9.28
N PHE A 131 -9.15 -19.00 -10.42
CA PHE A 131 -8.37 -19.20 -11.65
C PHE A 131 -8.40 -17.99 -12.59
N MET A 132 -9.36 -17.08 -12.46
CA MET A 132 -9.48 -15.88 -13.29
C MET A 132 -8.19 -15.04 -13.36
N PRO A 133 -7.43 -14.84 -12.26
CA PRO A 133 -6.18 -14.08 -12.30
C PRO A 133 -5.11 -14.68 -13.21
N MET A 134 -5.16 -15.98 -13.53
CA MET A 134 -4.18 -16.59 -14.45
C MET A 134 -4.31 -16.05 -15.89
N ALA A 135 -5.45 -15.43 -16.23
CA ALA A 135 -5.64 -14.76 -17.51
C ALA A 135 -5.01 -13.35 -17.55
N ILE A 136 -4.63 -12.79 -16.40
CA ILE A 136 -4.04 -11.46 -16.32
C ILE A 136 -2.55 -11.54 -16.70
N SER A 137 -2.10 -10.63 -17.56
CA SER A 137 -0.68 -10.56 -17.93
C SER A 137 0.17 -10.07 -16.75
N PHE A 138 1.42 -10.55 -16.65
CA PHE A 138 2.34 -10.08 -15.62
C PHE A 138 2.54 -8.55 -15.65
N LEU A 139 2.52 -7.94 -16.84
CA LEU A 139 2.61 -6.49 -16.98
C LEU A 139 1.38 -5.79 -16.37
N ALA A 140 0.17 -6.27 -16.70
CA ALA A 140 -1.06 -5.70 -16.15
C ALA A 140 -1.10 -5.84 -14.63
N ALA A 141 -0.78 -7.04 -14.11
CA ALA A 141 -0.68 -7.27 -12.66
C ALA A 141 0.32 -6.31 -12.01
N GLY A 142 1.49 -6.08 -12.62
CA GLY A 142 2.48 -5.13 -12.13
C GLY A 142 1.96 -3.70 -12.06
N VAL A 143 1.26 -3.23 -13.10
CA VAL A 143 0.63 -1.90 -13.10
C VAL A 143 -0.48 -1.80 -12.07
N THR A 144 -1.32 -2.84 -11.95
CA THR A 144 -2.40 -2.89 -10.95
C THR A 144 -1.84 -2.81 -9.54
N PHE A 145 -0.86 -3.64 -9.18
CA PHE A 145 -0.27 -3.58 -7.84
C PHE A 145 0.48 -2.28 -7.60
N ARG A 146 1.14 -1.71 -8.61
CA ARG A 146 1.74 -0.37 -8.48
C ARG A 146 0.72 0.70 -8.13
N LEU A 147 -0.47 0.65 -8.73
CA LEU A 147 -1.56 1.58 -8.40
C LEU A 147 -2.16 1.29 -7.02
N VAL A 148 -2.30 0.02 -6.65
CA VAL A 148 -2.81 -0.37 -5.32
C VAL A 148 -1.87 0.10 -4.20
N TYR A 149 -0.56 -0.02 -4.43
CA TYR A 149 0.51 0.42 -3.55
C TYR A 149 1.06 1.81 -3.94
N ASP A 150 0.27 2.68 -4.57
CA ASP A 150 0.65 4.09 -4.70
C ASP A 150 0.50 4.75 -3.32
N GLU A 151 1.52 5.49 -2.87
CA GLU A 151 1.50 6.10 -1.54
C GLU A 151 0.46 7.21 -1.44
N ASN A 152 0.12 7.87 -2.55
CA ASN A 152 -0.90 8.91 -2.52
C ASN A 152 -2.29 8.27 -2.31
N PRO A 153 -3.01 8.56 -1.21
CA PRO A 153 -4.34 8.00 -0.94
C PRO A 153 -5.38 8.27 -2.03
N ASP A 154 -5.22 9.31 -2.86
CA ASP A 154 -6.13 9.61 -3.96
C ASP A 154 -5.99 8.64 -5.15
N ARG A 155 -4.88 7.91 -5.22
CA ARG A 155 -4.55 6.95 -6.30
C ARG A 155 -4.39 5.54 -5.77
N GLY A 156 -3.75 5.43 -4.62
CA GLY A 156 -3.44 4.23 -3.87
C GLY A 156 -4.65 3.63 -3.21
N VAL A 157 -5.18 2.53 -3.76
CA VAL A 157 -6.37 1.88 -3.18
C VAL A 157 -6.14 1.47 -1.72
N LEU A 158 -4.95 0.96 -1.39
CA LEU A 158 -4.65 0.50 -0.04
C LEU A 158 -4.59 1.67 0.96
N ASN A 159 -3.92 2.76 0.57
CA ASN A 159 -3.87 3.97 1.41
C ASN A 159 -5.23 4.66 1.49
N ALA A 160 -6.00 4.71 0.40
CA ALA A 160 -7.38 5.22 0.44
C ALA A 160 -8.23 4.52 1.49
N VAL A 161 -8.17 3.19 1.53
CA VAL A 161 -8.92 2.39 2.52
C VAL A 161 -8.39 2.65 3.93
N MET A 162 -7.08 2.74 4.10
CA MET A 162 -6.49 2.94 5.42
C MET A 162 -6.74 4.34 5.98
N VAL A 163 -6.66 5.37 5.14
CA VAL A 163 -7.03 6.75 5.47
C VAL A 163 -8.51 6.85 5.77
N GLY A 164 -9.36 6.30 4.90
CA GLY A 164 -10.80 6.27 5.17
C GLY A 164 -11.17 5.53 6.47
N ALA A 165 -10.48 4.44 6.79
CA ALA A 165 -10.67 3.73 8.05
C ALA A 165 -10.16 4.54 9.24
N HIS A 166 -9.02 5.22 9.13
CA HIS A 166 -8.47 6.09 10.17
C HIS A 166 -9.41 7.27 10.44
N ASP A 167 -9.80 7.98 9.40
CA ASP A 167 -10.60 9.20 9.48
C ASP A 167 -12.03 8.91 9.99
N ALA A 168 -12.53 7.68 9.83
CA ALA A 168 -13.77 7.23 10.45
C ALA A 168 -13.73 7.21 11.99
N PHE A 169 -12.54 7.16 12.60
CA PHE A 169 -12.35 7.19 14.05
C PHE A 169 -11.64 8.44 14.56
N ALA A 170 -10.88 9.14 13.70
CA ALA A 170 -10.14 10.34 14.03
C ALA A 170 -10.25 11.35 12.88
N GLU A 171 -11.28 12.20 12.94
CA GLU A 171 -11.47 13.24 11.93
C GLU A 171 -10.28 14.21 11.94
N PRO A 172 -9.68 14.49 10.76
CA PRO A 172 -8.63 15.49 10.66
C PRO A 172 -9.18 16.86 11.03
N SER A 173 -8.33 17.69 11.61
CA SER A 173 -8.78 19.02 12.00
C SER A 173 -9.00 19.90 10.77
N LEU A 174 -10.06 20.71 10.78
CA LEU A 174 -10.33 21.67 9.71
C LEU A 174 -9.17 22.65 9.51
N TYR A 175 -8.46 22.99 10.59
CA TYR A 175 -7.39 23.97 10.61
C TYR A 175 -5.97 23.37 10.57
N HIS A 176 -5.79 22.14 10.08
CA HIS A 176 -4.44 21.60 9.84
C HIS A 176 -3.61 22.46 8.88
N GLY A 177 -2.29 22.48 9.05
CA GLY A 177 -1.36 23.33 8.28
C GLY A 177 -1.47 24.84 8.56
N VAL A 178 -2.32 25.28 9.48
CA VAL A 178 -2.43 26.68 9.88
C VAL A 178 -1.31 27.03 10.87
N THR A 179 -0.67 28.17 10.65
CA THR A 179 0.47 28.63 11.46
C THR A 179 0.20 30.00 12.07
N PRO A 180 0.75 30.31 13.26
CA PRO A 180 0.68 31.66 13.79
C PRO A 180 1.50 32.63 12.94
N ARG A 181 1.11 33.90 12.95
CA ARG A 181 1.87 34.97 12.32
C ARG A 181 3.26 35.12 12.97
N THR A 182 4.32 35.27 12.17
CA THR A 182 5.73 35.23 12.66
C THR A 182 6.13 36.39 13.58
N ASP A 183 5.52 37.55 13.41
CA ASP A 183 5.75 38.79 14.19
C ASP A 183 4.75 38.95 15.35
N ALA A 184 3.79 38.02 15.52
CA ALA A 184 2.87 38.02 16.64
C ALA A 184 3.50 37.38 17.88
N PRO A 185 3.06 37.74 19.11
CA PRO A 185 3.54 37.15 20.36
C PRO A 185 2.95 35.75 20.58
N LEU A 186 3.17 34.85 19.63
CA LEU A 186 2.66 33.49 19.58
C LEU A 186 3.81 32.52 19.30
N SER A 187 3.78 31.35 19.94
CA SER A 187 4.70 30.25 19.68
C SER A 187 3.90 28.97 19.45
N GLN A 188 4.36 28.13 18.54
CA GLN A 188 3.82 26.80 18.37
C GLN A 188 4.62 25.82 19.25
N VAL A 189 3.96 25.14 20.18
CA VAL A 189 4.56 24.21 21.14
C VAL A 189 3.71 22.95 21.18
N ASP A 190 4.32 21.79 20.88
CA ASP A 190 3.64 20.48 20.85
C ASP A 190 2.35 20.48 20.00
N GLY A 191 2.38 21.16 18.84
CA GLY A 191 1.24 21.28 17.92
C GLY A 191 0.19 22.31 18.34
N ALA A 192 0.22 22.81 19.58
CA ALA A 192 -0.64 23.88 20.06
C ALA A 192 -0.03 25.26 19.76
N ILE A 193 -0.88 26.28 19.60
CA ILE A 193 -0.43 27.68 19.46
C ILE A 193 -0.66 28.39 20.79
N VAL A 194 0.40 28.94 21.39
CA VAL A 194 0.37 29.53 22.73
C VAL A 194 0.89 30.97 22.68
N THR A 195 0.27 31.87 23.44
CA THR A 195 0.77 33.23 23.65
C THR A 195 2.11 33.22 24.40
N THR A 196 3.11 33.93 23.90
CA THR A 196 4.45 33.99 24.53
C THR A 196 4.47 34.79 25.82
N SER A 197 3.52 35.73 25.96
CA SER A 197 3.36 36.58 27.15
C SER A 197 1.99 36.36 27.78
N PRO A 198 1.87 36.37 29.12
CA PRO A 198 0.57 36.29 29.77
C PRO A 198 -0.33 37.48 29.42
N ILE A 199 -1.63 37.22 29.40
CA ILE A 199 -2.70 38.17 29.12
C ILE A 199 -3.46 38.45 30.42
N VAL A 200 -3.80 39.72 30.61
CA VAL A 200 -4.58 40.21 31.74
C VAL A 200 -5.99 40.59 31.30
N ALA A 201 -6.94 40.50 32.23
CA ALA A 201 -8.32 40.91 31.97
C ALA A 201 -8.38 42.36 31.48
N GLY A 202 -9.26 42.63 30.53
CA GLY A 202 -9.38 43.96 29.90
C GLY A 202 -8.55 44.16 28.64
N THR A 203 -7.51 43.36 28.39
CA THR A 203 -6.74 43.39 27.13
C THR A 203 -7.12 42.18 26.27
N PRO A 204 -7.67 42.38 25.06
CA PRO A 204 -8.07 41.27 24.22
C PRO A 204 -6.86 40.51 23.68
N ALA A 205 -6.94 39.19 23.72
CA ALA A 205 -6.00 38.28 23.09
C ALA A 205 -6.20 38.27 21.58
N LEU A 206 -5.21 38.75 20.84
CA LEU A 206 -5.22 38.76 19.39
C LEU A 206 -4.40 37.60 18.85
N ILE A 207 -5.07 36.65 18.18
CA ILE A 207 -4.45 35.44 17.65
C ILE A 207 -4.57 35.41 16.11
N PRO A 208 -3.69 36.12 15.38
CA PRO A 208 -3.65 36.09 13.92
C PRO A 208 -3.03 34.78 13.42
N LEU A 209 -3.79 34.05 12.61
CA LEU A 209 -3.37 32.81 11.97
C LEU A 209 -3.23 32.98 10.46
N LEU A 210 -2.38 32.16 9.85
CA LEU A 210 -2.05 32.16 8.43
C LEU A 210 -2.14 30.75 7.84
N GLY A 211 -2.28 30.66 6.52
CA GLY A 211 -2.12 29.40 5.79
C GLY A 211 -3.38 28.55 5.62
N LEU A 212 -4.56 29.04 6.06
CA LEU A 212 -5.83 28.35 5.78
C LEU A 212 -6.27 28.59 4.32
N PRO A 213 -6.40 27.54 3.49
CA PRO A 213 -6.92 27.65 2.13
C PRO A 213 -8.37 28.14 2.10
N ALA A 214 -8.73 28.92 1.07
CA ALA A 214 -10.04 29.57 0.98
C ALA A 214 -11.22 28.58 0.89
N ASP A 215 -10.98 27.39 0.35
CA ASP A 215 -11.94 26.29 0.25
C ASP A 215 -12.16 25.54 1.58
N ARG A 216 -11.26 25.71 2.56
CA ARG A 216 -11.37 25.15 3.92
C ARG A 216 -11.97 26.10 4.96
N ILE A 217 -12.32 27.32 4.59
CA ILE A 217 -12.97 28.27 5.51
C ILE A 217 -14.40 27.77 5.80
N PRO A 218 -14.79 27.55 7.07
CA PRO A 218 -16.13 27.07 7.40
C PRO A 218 -17.23 28.03 6.91
N SER A 219 -18.35 27.49 6.43
CA SER A 219 -19.49 28.29 5.94
C SER A 219 -20.15 29.14 7.02
N ILE A 220 -19.96 28.78 8.28
CA ILE A 220 -20.43 29.53 9.46
C ILE A 220 -19.50 30.70 9.84
N ALA A 221 -18.31 30.77 9.24
CA ALA A 221 -17.35 31.85 9.50
C ALA A 221 -17.93 33.20 9.06
N ARG A 222 -17.70 34.21 9.88
CA ARG A 222 -18.14 35.60 9.71
C ARG A 222 -16.92 36.50 9.73
N PRO A 223 -17.06 37.76 9.28
CA PRO A 223 -16.04 38.78 9.44
C PRO A 223 -15.44 38.78 10.85
N ALA A 224 -14.11 38.79 10.93
CA ALA A 224 -13.38 38.87 12.18
C ALA A 224 -13.78 40.14 12.91
N ALA A 225 -14.03 40.04 14.21
CA ALA A 225 -14.51 41.18 14.98
C ALA A 225 -13.96 41.18 16.40
N LEU A 226 -13.51 42.35 16.86
CA LEU A 226 -12.99 42.51 18.22
C LEU A 226 -14.07 42.24 19.28
N PRO A 227 -13.71 41.70 20.46
CA PRO A 227 -14.65 41.50 21.57
C PRO A 227 -15.33 42.81 21.98
N GLN A 228 -16.65 42.80 22.19
CA GLN A 228 -17.40 44.00 22.61
C GLN A 228 -17.39 44.22 24.13
N ASN A 229 -17.27 43.16 24.91
CA ASN A 229 -17.16 43.20 26.36
C ASN A 229 -15.79 42.64 26.76
N THR A 230 -15.02 43.39 27.54
CA THR A 230 -13.67 43.02 27.98
C THR A 230 -13.64 42.57 29.44
N SER A 231 -14.82 42.29 30.05
CA SER A 231 -14.90 41.67 31.36
C SER A 231 -14.31 40.26 31.30
N GLY A 232 -13.26 40.01 32.07
CA GLY A 232 -12.49 38.77 32.02
C GLY A 232 -11.46 38.74 30.89
N ILE A 233 -11.02 37.54 30.51
CA ILE A 233 -10.12 37.35 29.38
C ILE A 233 -10.98 37.11 28.14
N THR A 234 -10.77 37.94 27.11
CA THR A 234 -11.46 37.81 25.82
C THR A 234 -10.45 37.87 24.70
N GLY A 235 -10.84 37.43 23.52
CA GLY A 235 -9.96 37.50 22.35
C GLY A 235 -10.66 37.15 21.06
N VAL A 236 -9.87 37.15 20.00
CA VAL A 236 -10.30 36.77 18.67
C VAL A 236 -9.21 35.97 17.97
N VAL A 237 -9.64 34.89 17.32
CA VAL A 237 -8.82 34.04 16.45
C VAL A 237 -9.33 34.22 15.04
N TRP A 238 -8.46 34.62 14.12
CA TRP A 238 -8.87 34.91 12.76
C TRP A 238 -7.78 34.59 11.74
N LEU A 239 -8.19 34.46 10.48
CA LEU A 239 -7.30 34.36 9.36
C LEU A 239 -6.83 35.77 8.97
N ASP A 240 -5.57 36.10 9.30
CA ASP A 240 -4.92 37.39 9.00
C ASP A 240 -4.50 37.43 7.52
N PHE A 241 -5.50 37.43 6.65
CA PHE A 241 -5.34 37.45 5.20
C PHE A 241 -6.46 38.25 4.54
N THR A 242 -6.09 39.37 3.91
CA THR A 242 -6.97 40.15 3.05
C THR A 242 -6.72 39.82 1.58
N ARG A 243 -7.73 39.28 0.89
CA ARG A 243 -7.65 39.02 -0.55
C ARG A 243 -7.43 40.34 -1.31
N GLY A 244 -6.33 40.43 -2.05
CA GLY A 244 -5.96 41.64 -2.80
C GLY A 244 -5.09 42.64 -2.04
N GLY A 245 -4.71 42.33 -0.80
CA GLY A 245 -3.91 43.21 0.05
C GLY A 245 -4.71 44.34 0.70
N GLY A 246 -4.04 45.22 1.44
CA GLY A 246 -4.63 46.42 2.04
C GLY A 246 -5.07 46.30 3.51
N GLY A 247 -5.11 45.09 4.08
CA GLY A 247 -5.34 44.89 5.51
C GLY A 247 -4.16 45.32 6.38
N LYS A 248 -4.45 45.66 7.64
CA LYS A 248 -3.42 45.96 8.63
C LYS A 248 -3.05 44.69 9.39
N ALA A 249 -1.86 44.19 9.08
CA ALA A 249 -1.18 43.11 9.80
C ALA A 249 -1.48 43.07 11.31
N GLY A 250 -1.92 41.91 11.81
CA GLY A 250 -2.15 41.65 13.24
C GLY A 250 -3.33 42.42 13.85
N THR A 251 -4.13 43.11 13.04
CA THR A 251 -5.35 43.80 13.50
C THR A 251 -6.56 43.25 12.73
N PRO A 252 -7.57 42.68 13.41
CA PRO A 252 -8.75 42.15 12.75
C PRO A 252 -9.45 43.21 11.88
N ASP A 253 -9.65 42.88 10.60
CA ASP A 253 -10.39 43.70 9.64
C ASP A 253 -11.73 43.02 9.26
N PRO A 254 -12.83 43.78 9.00
CA PRO A 254 -14.08 43.21 8.50
C PRO A 254 -13.99 42.39 7.19
N THR A 255 -12.89 42.51 6.45
CA THR A 255 -12.60 41.71 5.25
C THR A 255 -11.93 40.37 5.56
N GLU A 256 -11.45 40.17 6.79
CA GLU A 256 -10.82 38.95 7.27
C GLU A 256 -11.85 38.01 7.90
N SER A 257 -11.57 36.72 7.88
CA SER A 257 -12.49 35.70 8.40
C SER A 257 -12.12 35.32 9.83
N GLY A 258 -13.08 35.43 10.76
CA GLY A 258 -12.96 34.81 12.07
C GLY A 258 -12.96 33.28 11.94
N LEU A 259 -12.23 32.60 12.83
CA LEU A 259 -12.11 31.14 12.79
C LEU A 259 -13.00 30.52 13.89
N PRO A 260 -14.17 29.94 13.54
CA PRO A 260 -15.13 29.40 14.50
C PRO A 260 -14.76 28.02 15.07
N ASP A 261 -15.40 27.64 16.17
CA ASP A 261 -15.31 26.32 16.80
C ASP A 261 -13.89 25.87 17.18
N MET A 262 -12.93 26.80 17.25
CA MET A 262 -11.59 26.51 17.71
C MET A 262 -11.59 26.37 19.23
N VAL A 263 -11.00 25.29 19.74
CA VAL A 263 -10.86 25.06 21.19
C VAL A 263 -9.77 25.98 21.75
N VAL A 264 -10.15 26.87 22.66
CA VAL A 264 -9.27 27.83 23.32
C VAL A 264 -9.18 27.50 24.81
N GLN A 265 -7.97 27.52 25.36
CA GLN A 265 -7.69 27.21 26.75
C GLN A 265 -6.96 28.36 27.43
N ALA A 266 -7.34 28.64 28.66
CA ALA A 266 -6.62 29.56 29.54
C ALA A 266 -5.71 28.75 30.48
N LEU A 267 -4.44 29.11 30.53
CA LEU A 267 -3.42 28.45 31.33
C LEU A 267 -2.92 29.38 32.44
N ARG A 268 -2.75 28.84 33.64
CA ARG A 268 -2.06 29.47 34.77
C ARG A 268 -1.01 28.50 35.29
N ASP A 269 0.24 28.96 35.40
CA ASP A 269 1.38 28.14 35.81
C ASP A 269 1.53 26.84 34.99
N GLY A 270 1.26 26.93 33.68
CA GLY A 270 1.32 25.79 32.74
C GLY A 270 0.14 24.81 32.83
N LYS A 271 -0.84 25.04 33.72
CA LYS A 271 -2.03 24.19 33.86
C LYS A 271 -3.25 24.84 33.23
N VAL A 272 -4.05 24.05 32.51
CA VAL A 272 -5.34 24.49 31.98
C VAL A 272 -6.31 24.74 33.13
N VAL A 273 -6.82 25.96 33.23
CA VAL A 273 -7.78 26.38 34.24
C VAL A 273 -9.20 26.59 33.69
N ALA A 274 -9.33 26.81 32.39
CA ALA A 274 -10.60 26.96 31.69
C ALA A 274 -10.45 26.63 30.21
N THR A 275 -11.54 26.18 29.60
CA THR A 275 -11.64 25.85 28.16
C THR A 275 -12.92 26.48 27.61
N THR A 276 -12.85 27.03 26.40
CA THR A 276 -13.97 27.62 25.66
C THR A 276 -13.78 27.36 24.16
N THR A 277 -14.72 27.78 23.33
CA THR A 277 -14.63 27.73 21.86
C THR A 277 -14.85 29.11 21.24
N THR A 278 -14.35 29.30 20.02
CA THR A 278 -14.59 30.53 19.26
C THR A 278 -15.98 30.54 18.60
N ASP A 279 -16.59 31.73 18.51
CA ASP A 279 -17.84 31.92 17.78
C ASP A 279 -17.63 32.12 16.26
N GLY A 280 -18.72 32.31 15.51
CA GLY A 280 -18.68 32.58 14.07
C GLY A 280 -17.74 33.71 13.62
N SER A 281 -17.49 34.70 14.48
CA SER A 281 -16.58 35.84 14.19
C SER A 281 -15.17 35.62 14.78
N GLY A 282 -14.87 34.41 15.24
CA GLY A 282 -13.60 34.03 15.85
C GLY A 282 -13.44 34.46 17.30
N ARG A 283 -14.47 35.02 17.95
CA ARG A 283 -14.35 35.57 19.30
C ARG A 283 -14.45 34.48 20.35
N PHE A 284 -13.70 34.64 21.43
CA PHE A 284 -13.82 33.81 22.62
C PHE A 284 -13.80 34.66 23.89
N ALA A 285 -14.36 34.11 24.97
CA ALA A 285 -14.39 34.77 26.27
C ALA A 285 -14.31 33.74 27.42
N PHE A 286 -13.67 34.17 28.49
CA PHE A 286 -13.61 33.50 29.78
C PHE A 286 -14.14 34.44 30.87
N PRO A 287 -15.47 34.54 31.03
CA PRO A 287 -16.09 35.53 31.91
C PRO A 287 -15.82 35.25 33.40
N ASP A 288 -15.68 33.98 33.77
CA ASP A 288 -15.61 33.53 35.17
C ASP A 288 -14.17 33.32 35.68
N LEU A 289 -13.15 33.71 34.91
CA LEU A 289 -11.77 33.59 35.35
C LEU A 289 -11.45 34.62 36.46
N PRO A 290 -10.86 34.18 37.58
CA PRO A 290 -10.33 35.10 38.59
C PRO A 290 -9.37 36.12 37.99
N SER A 291 -9.31 37.34 38.54
CA SER A 291 -8.32 38.33 38.11
C SER A 291 -6.90 37.77 38.21
N GLY A 292 -6.09 38.07 37.19
CA GLY A 292 -4.68 37.68 37.13
C GLY A 292 -4.20 37.50 35.70
N GLU A 293 -3.01 36.92 35.59
CA GLU A 293 -2.32 36.65 34.33
C GLU A 293 -2.59 35.22 33.84
N TYR A 294 -2.83 35.08 32.55
CA TYR A 294 -3.10 33.80 31.91
C TYR A 294 -2.43 33.71 30.54
N GLN A 295 -1.85 32.56 30.22
CA GLN A 295 -1.48 32.26 28.84
C GLN A 295 -2.69 31.71 28.10
N ILE A 296 -2.84 32.08 26.83
CA ILE A 296 -3.90 31.55 25.98
C ILE A 296 -3.29 30.54 25.02
N ARG A 297 -3.91 29.36 24.96
CA ARG A 297 -3.53 28.24 24.11
C ARG A 297 -4.67 27.86 23.20
N LEU A 298 -4.43 27.83 21.90
CA LEU A 298 -5.26 27.06 20.98
C LEU A 298 -4.83 25.60 21.08
N ASP A 299 -5.77 24.72 21.39
CA ASP A 299 -5.49 23.29 21.59
C ASP A 299 -4.87 22.66 20.32
N ALA A 300 -3.96 21.71 20.51
CA ALA A 300 -3.30 21.00 19.41
C ALA A 300 -4.29 20.23 18.51
N ALA A 301 -5.43 19.79 19.06
CA ALA A 301 -6.49 19.13 18.31
C ALA A 301 -7.12 20.02 17.22
N ASN A 302 -6.97 21.35 17.33
CA ASN A 302 -7.38 22.28 16.26
C ASN A 302 -6.47 22.19 15.03
N PHE A 303 -5.32 21.52 15.11
CA PHE A 303 -4.31 21.51 14.05
C PHE A 303 -3.87 20.10 13.66
N THR A 304 -4.58 19.06 14.10
CA THR A 304 -4.26 17.67 13.79
C THR A 304 -4.21 17.45 12.28
N GLU A 305 -3.03 17.08 11.78
CA GLU A 305 -2.80 16.76 10.37
C GLU A 305 -3.60 15.53 9.93
N PRO A 306 -4.07 15.48 8.67
CA PRO A 306 -4.70 14.29 8.14
C PRO A 306 -3.71 13.14 8.08
N PHE A 307 -4.22 11.93 8.31
CA PHE A 307 -3.42 10.74 8.15
C PHE A 307 -3.12 10.52 6.67
N ALA A 308 -1.85 10.56 6.29
CA ALA A 308 -1.40 10.47 4.89
C ALA A 308 -1.29 9.03 4.37
N GLY A 309 -1.73 8.04 5.15
CA GLY A 309 -1.51 6.64 4.84
C GLY A 309 -0.15 6.12 5.31
N ALA A 310 0.21 4.93 4.86
CA ALA A 310 1.49 4.29 5.16
C ALA A 310 2.46 4.57 4.02
N THR A 311 3.71 4.77 4.40
CA THR A 311 4.85 4.76 3.49
C THR A 311 5.46 3.38 3.51
N TRP A 312 5.72 2.81 2.34
CA TRP A 312 6.21 1.43 2.22
C TRP A 312 7.55 1.32 1.49
N LEU A 313 8.22 2.45 1.23
CA LEU A 313 9.60 2.52 0.75
C LEU A 313 10.41 3.62 1.44
#